data_AF-A0A2N0WSG6-F1
#
_entry.id   AF-A0A2N0WSG6-F1
#
_cell.length_a   1.000
_cell.length_b   1.000
_cell.length_c   1.000
_cell.angle_alpha   90.00
_cell.angle_beta   90.00
_cell.angle_gamma   90.00
#
_symmetry.space_group_name_H-M   'P 1'
#
loop_
_entity.id
_entity.type
_entity.pdbx_description
1 polymer ?
#
loop_
_entity_poly.entity_id
_entity_poly.type
_entity_poly.pdbx_seq_one_letter_code
_entity_poly.pdbx_strand_id
1 'polypeptide(L)'
;MNKLILSIAGISIVGFLAYTNSQDNTNHSQSSVAKNTKQEKPLTDEDASNLLAFNEQTSDASKPSSKTSNSTIATKSTNFDNFLSSDAFKNTNNLNNAFVLSDNQLSSKSIETVFSGKDFGKAIEVIQELEKDSDSWQREDALREQLTSLLGNKFQSETYSCNGRLCLIKFDYELSDINEDTLNKISDFGSNYTFSKYTKNDNDLMTYKGLFIKTDDPSKMVWDLNN
;
A
#
# COMPACT_ATOMS: atom_id res chain seq x y z
N MET A 1 42.23 -59.15 -14.40
CA MET A 1 41.19 -59.28 -15.45
C MET A 1 40.03 -58.38 -15.08
N ASN A 2 39.65 -57.50 -16.00
CA ASN A 2 38.55 -56.54 -15.91
C ASN A 2 37.20 -57.21 -15.59
N LYS A 3 36.33 -56.56 -14.81
CA LYS A 3 35.17 -55.82 -15.33
C LYS A 3 34.38 -55.12 -14.22
N LEU A 4 34.23 -53.82 -14.40
CA LEU A 4 33.29 -52.90 -13.77
C LEU A 4 31.94 -53.03 -14.49
N ILE A 5 30.82 -53.16 -13.79
CA ILE A 5 29.47 -52.90 -14.35
C ILE A 5 28.66 -52.11 -13.31
N LEU A 6 28.40 -50.84 -13.63
CA LEU A 6 27.35 -50.01 -13.04
C LEU A 6 25.98 -50.62 -13.38
N SER A 7 25.03 -50.56 -12.44
CA SER A 7 23.62 -50.65 -12.78
C SER A 7 22.89 -49.43 -12.23
N ILE A 8 22.54 -48.54 -13.16
CA ILE A 8 21.60 -47.44 -13.00
C ILE A 8 20.28 -47.94 -13.59
N ALA A 9 19.22 -47.95 -12.79
CA ALA A 9 17.84 -48.01 -13.23
C ALA A 9 17.04 -47.19 -12.19
N GLY A 10 16.14 -46.29 -12.51
CA GLY A 10 15.48 -45.91 -13.75
C GLY A 10 14.23 -45.14 -13.30
N ILE A 11 14.00 -43.96 -13.87
CA ILE A 11 12.93 -43.03 -13.52
C ILE A 11 11.56 -43.64 -13.88
N SER A 12 10.52 -43.37 -13.08
CA SER A 12 9.15 -43.23 -13.59
C SER A 12 8.35 -42.25 -12.75
N ILE A 13 8.12 -41.09 -13.37
CA ILE A 13 7.12 -40.09 -13.00
C ILE A 13 5.80 -40.53 -13.62
N VAL A 14 4.73 -40.59 -12.84
CA VAL A 14 3.36 -40.48 -13.36
C VAL A 14 2.64 -39.47 -12.48
N GLY A 15 2.26 -38.35 -13.06
CA GLY A 15 1.48 -37.31 -12.41
C GLY A 15 0.00 -37.66 -12.34
N PHE A 16 -0.69 -37.01 -11.42
CA PHE A 16 -2.10 -36.68 -11.59
C PHE A 16 -2.31 -35.22 -11.17
N LEU A 17 -2.57 -34.39 -12.19
CA LEU A 17 -3.11 -33.05 -12.07
C LEU A 17 -4.56 -33.17 -11.62
N ALA A 18 -4.92 -32.55 -10.50
CA ALA A 18 -6.27 -32.07 -10.26
C ALA A 18 -6.22 -30.55 -10.33
N TYR A 19 -6.53 -30.03 -11.53
CA TYR A 19 -6.67 -28.62 -11.81
C TYR A 19 -8.10 -28.22 -11.44
N THR A 20 -8.32 -27.74 -10.21
CA THR A 20 -9.55 -27.02 -9.90
C THR A 20 -9.34 -25.56 -10.29
N ASN A 21 -10.02 -25.19 -11.37
CA ASN A 21 -10.08 -23.84 -11.89
C ASN A 21 -10.92 -23.00 -10.91
N SER A 22 -10.27 -22.23 -10.03
CA SER A 22 -10.90 -21.14 -9.29
C SER A 22 -10.24 -19.86 -9.78
N GLN A 23 -10.93 -19.10 -10.62
CA GLN A 23 -10.59 -17.69 -10.86
C GLN A 23 -10.96 -16.93 -9.59
N ASP A 24 -10.07 -16.96 -8.60
CA ASP A 24 -10.06 -15.95 -7.56
C ASP A 24 -9.31 -14.73 -8.11
N ASN A 25 -10.05 -13.66 -8.37
CA ASN A 25 -9.48 -12.32 -8.42
C ASN A 25 -9.02 -11.96 -7.00
N THR A 26 -7.88 -12.50 -6.58
CA THR A 26 -7.26 -12.24 -5.29
C THR A 26 -6.64 -10.85 -5.29
N ASN A 27 -7.43 -9.86 -4.87
CA ASN A 27 -6.88 -8.65 -4.27
C ASN A 27 -6.25 -9.03 -2.92
N HIS A 28 -5.00 -9.50 -2.92
CA HIS A 28 -4.27 -9.68 -1.67
C HIS A 28 -3.69 -8.33 -1.24
N SER A 29 -4.30 -7.75 -0.20
CA SER A 29 -3.66 -6.72 0.61
C SER A 29 -3.00 -7.44 1.78
N GLN A 30 -1.68 -7.34 1.88
CA GLN A 30 -0.91 -7.87 3.00
C GLN A 30 -0.36 -6.69 3.81
N SER A 31 -0.75 -6.62 5.09
CA SER A 31 -0.06 -5.82 6.09
C SER A 31 0.84 -6.78 6.88
N SER A 32 2.15 -6.66 6.71
CA SER A 32 3.13 -7.42 7.48
C SER A 32 3.69 -6.53 8.58
N VAL A 33 3.38 -6.88 9.83
CA VAL A 33 4.08 -6.36 11.02
C VAL A 33 5.28 -7.27 11.25
N ALA A 34 6.49 -6.72 11.25
CA ALA A 34 7.68 -7.47 11.68
C ALA A 34 7.48 -7.92 13.13
N LYS A 35 7.35 -9.24 13.34
CA LYS A 35 6.99 -9.84 14.63
C LYS A 35 8.13 -9.66 15.65
N ASN A 36 7.88 -8.90 16.71
CA ASN A 36 8.50 -9.16 18.01
C ASN A 36 7.42 -9.67 18.97
N THR A 37 7.50 -10.97 19.24
CA THR A 37 6.61 -11.73 20.13
C THR A 37 6.74 -11.26 21.58
N LYS A 38 5.63 -10.84 22.19
CA LYS A 38 5.30 -11.23 23.56
C LYS A 38 3.79 -11.33 23.74
N GLN A 39 3.40 -12.46 24.29
CA GLN A 39 2.06 -13.02 24.41
C GLN A 39 1.43 -12.63 25.76
N GLU A 40 0.18 -12.15 25.76
CA GLU A 40 -0.85 -12.19 26.81
C GLU A 40 -2.06 -11.43 26.24
N LYS A 41 -3.36 -11.71 26.45
CA LYS A 41 -4.23 -12.73 27.07
C LYS A 41 -5.65 -12.23 26.71
N PRO A 42 -6.62 -13.06 26.28
CA PRO A 42 -7.90 -12.55 25.76
C PRO A 42 -8.90 -12.27 26.90
N LEU A 43 -9.68 -11.19 26.77
CA LEU A 43 -10.98 -11.05 27.44
C LEU A 43 -12.04 -10.54 26.45
N THR A 44 -13.23 -11.10 26.65
CA THR A 44 -14.42 -11.22 25.81
C THR A 44 -15.43 -10.06 25.90
N ASP A 45 -16.39 -10.14 24.97
CA ASP A 45 -17.60 -9.35 24.65
C ASP A 45 -18.46 -8.74 25.78
N GLU A 46 -19.31 -7.79 25.35
CA GLU A 46 -20.39 -7.01 26.02
C GLU A 46 -20.05 -5.50 26.02
N ASP A 47 -20.78 -4.55 25.43
CA ASP A 47 -22.22 -4.43 25.21
C ASP A 47 -22.53 -3.57 23.97
N ALA A 48 -23.43 -4.06 23.12
CA ALA A 48 -24.16 -3.25 22.15
C ALA A 48 -25.57 -3.04 22.68
N SER A 49 -25.98 -1.78 22.95
CA SER A 49 -27.38 -1.36 22.86
C SER A 49 -27.60 0.14 23.09
N ASN A 50 -28.53 0.66 22.29
CA ASN A 50 -29.32 1.90 22.40
C ASN A 50 -28.70 3.19 21.85
N LEU A 51 -29.35 3.77 20.82
CA LEU A 51 -30.44 4.77 20.92
C LEU A 51 -30.94 5.11 19.49
N LEU A 52 -32.20 4.81 19.12
CA LEU A 52 -33.35 5.73 19.04
C LEU A 52 -33.08 6.99 18.18
N ALA A 53 -33.60 7.10 16.96
CA ALA A 53 -34.98 7.47 16.56
C ALA A 53 -35.29 8.98 16.63
N PHE A 54 -35.89 9.49 15.52
CA PHE A 54 -36.65 10.76 15.38
C PHE A 54 -35.81 12.06 15.44
N ASN A 55 -36.03 13.14 14.70
CA ASN A 55 -37.05 13.60 13.74
C ASN A 55 -36.49 14.91 13.12
N GLU A 56 -36.80 15.24 11.87
CA GLU A 56 -37.48 16.50 11.49
C GLU A 56 -37.42 16.78 9.99
N GLN A 57 -38.62 17.06 9.50
CA GLN A 57 -39.04 17.41 8.17
C GLN A 57 -39.27 18.93 8.17
N THR A 58 -38.84 19.65 7.13
CA THR A 58 -39.73 20.45 6.25
C THR A 58 -38.97 21.43 5.35
N SER A 59 -39.48 21.47 4.12
CA SER A 59 -39.21 22.36 3.00
C SER A 59 -39.46 23.85 3.30
N ASP A 60 -38.83 24.77 2.55
CA ASP A 60 -39.55 25.42 1.44
C ASP A 60 -38.65 26.24 0.49
N ALA A 61 -39.17 26.40 -0.73
CA ALA A 61 -38.51 26.89 -1.94
C ALA A 61 -38.46 28.42 -2.08
N SER A 62 -37.51 28.92 -2.90
CA SER A 62 -37.77 29.85 -4.04
C SER A 62 -36.48 30.24 -4.81
N LYS A 63 -36.49 30.01 -6.13
CA LYS A 63 -35.57 30.52 -7.18
C LYS A 63 -36.11 31.90 -7.68
N PRO A 64 -35.53 32.63 -8.68
CA PRO A 64 -34.26 32.45 -9.42
C PRO A 64 -33.48 33.77 -9.72
N SER A 65 -32.20 33.66 -10.08
CA SER A 65 -31.65 34.51 -11.16
C SER A 65 -30.36 33.94 -11.75
N SER A 66 -30.35 33.92 -13.07
CA SER A 66 -29.37 33.37 -14.00
C SER A 66 -28.12 34.24 -14.14
N LYS A 67 -26.92 33.65 -14.03
CA LYS A 67 -25.74 34.05 -14.82
C LYS A 67 -24.93 32.82 -15.24
N THR A 68 -24.73 32.76 -16.55
CA THR A 68 -23.79 31.99 -17.36
C THR A 68 -22.68 31.28 -16.59
N SER A 69 -22.70 29.94 -16.60
CA SER A 69 -21.55 29.13 -16.23
C SER A 69 -21.06 28.42 -17.48
N ASN A 70 -19.86 28.79 -17.93
CA ASN A 70 -19.09 27.97 -18.84
C ASN A 70 -18.91 26.60 -18.18
N SER A 71 -19.36 25.56 -18.87
CA SER A 71 -19.20 24.17 -18.46
C SER A 71 -17.73 23.78 -18.49
N THR A 72 -16.96 24.22 -17.51
CA THR A 72 -15.80 23.46 -17.05
C THR A 72 -16.39 22.18 -16.48
N ILE A 73 -16.10 21.05 -17.11
CA ILE A 73 -16.38 19.73 -16.55
C ILE A 73 -15.59 19.67 -15.25
N ALA A 74 -16.25 20.05 -14.15
CA ALA A 74 -15.72 19.88 -12.82
C ALA A 74 -15.70 18.37 -12.59
N THR A 75 -14.57 17.76 -12.91
CA THR A 75 -14.26 16.40 -12.52
C THR A 75 -14.56 16.32 -11.04
N LYS A 76 -15.55 15.51 -10.65
CA LYS A 76 -15.89 15.29 -9.23
C LYS A 76 -14.59 14.91 -8.53
N SER A 77 -14.06 15.83 -7.72
CA SER A 77 -12.84 15.61 -6.97
C SER A 77 -13.05 14.40 -6.07
N THR A 78 -12.17 13.42 -6.20
CA THR A 78 -12.25 12.20 -5.39
C THR A 78 -11.68 12.48 -3.99
N ASN A 79 -12.01 11.63 -3.01
CA ASN A 79 -11.39 11.71 -1.68
C ASN A 79 -9.86 11.69 -1.77
N PHE A 80 -9.31 10.97 -2.75
CA PHE A 80 -7.88 10.92 -3.03
C PHE A 80 -7.31 12.26 -3.54
N ASP A 81 -7.93 12.87 -4.56
CA ASP A 81 -7.47 14.16 -5.10
C ASP A 81 -7.55 15.29 -4.06
N ASN A 82 -8.62 15.29 -3.24
CA ASN A 82 -8.77 16.21 -2.12
C ASN A 82 -7.67 15.98 -1.07
N PHE A 83 -7.34 14.72 -0.77
CA PHE A 83 -6.27 14.40 0.18
C PHE A 83 -4.90 14.85 -0.31
N LEU A 84 -4.55 14.58 -1.57
CA LEU A 84 -3.27 15.01 -2.15
C LEU A 84 -3.14 16.54 -2.25
N SER A 85 -4.26 17.25 -2.37
CA SER A 85 -4.28 18.72 -2.41
C SER A 85 -4.39 19.37 -1.01
N SER A 86 -4.43 18.56 0.05
CA SER A 86 -4.59 19.05 1.41
C SER A 86 -3.29 19.56 2.02
N ASP A 87 -3.39 20.15 3.22
CA ASP A 87 -2.23 20.62 3.98
C ASP A 87 -1.21 19.52 4.29
N ALA A 88 -1.61 18.25 4.24
CA ALA A 88 -0.75 17.09 4.43
C ALA A 88 0.49 17.11 3.51
N PHE A 89 0.36 17.66 2.29
CA PHE A 89 1.43 17.63 1.28
C PHE A 89 2.08 18.99 1.05
N LYS A 90 2.04 19.90 2.04
CA LYS A 90 2.71 21.21 1.94
C LYS A 90 4.18 21.18 2.37
N ASN A 91 4.55 20.27 3.26
CA ASN A 91 5.91 20.10 3.77
C ASN A 91 6.05 18.75 4.49
N THR A 92 7.30 18.35 4.78
CA THR A 92 7.65 17.10 5.46
C THR A 92 6.96 16.89 6.81
N ASN A 93 6.82 17.94 7.62
CA ASN A 93 6.19 17.81 8.95
C ASN A 93 4.70 17.51 8.83
N ASN A 94 4.00 18.20 7.94
CA ASN A 94 2.59 17.93 7.67
C ASN A 94 2.39 16.53 7.08
N LEU A 95 3.31 16.10 6.19
CA LEU A 95 3.27 14.76 5.62
C LEU A 95 3.41 13.71 6.72
N ASN A 96 4.40 13.86 7.59
CA ASN A 96 4.57 12.98 8.74
C ASN A 96 3.32 12.93 9.60
N ASN A 97 2.77 14.09 9.98
CA ASN A 97 1.59 14.17 10.85
C ASN A 97 0.31 13.60 10.21
N ALA A 98 0.23 13.59 8.89
CA ALA A 98 -0.90 13.00 8.18
C ALA A 98 -0.92 11.47 8.24
N PHE A 99 0.24 10.82 8.36
CA PHE A 99 0.35 9.35 8.39
C PHE A 99 0.74 8.80 9.75
N VAL A 100 1.48 9.56 10.54
CA VAL A 100 1.97 9.25 11.88
C VAL A 100 1.47 10.32 12.84
N LEU A 101 0.48 9.96 13.66
CA LEU A 101 -0.16 10.83 14.63
C LEU A 101 0.78 11.11 15.82
N SER A 102 0.41 12.07 16.68
CA SER A 102 1.23 12.59 17.79
C SER A 102 1.76 11.53 18.75
N ASP A 103 1.07 10.39 18.88
CA ASP A 103 1.44 9.29 19.77
C ASP A 103 2.21 8.16 19.02
N ASN A 104 2.81 8.48 17.88
CA ASN A 104 3.43 7.55 16.91
C ASN A 104 2.46 6.52 16.32
N GLN A 105 1.16 6.80 16.38
CA GLN A 105 0.14 5.90 15.84
C GLN A 105 -0.04 6.11 14.33
N LEU A 106 -0.29 5.03 13.59
CA LEU A 106 -0.52 5.12 12.15
C LEU A 106 -1.97 5.47 11.81
N SER A 107 -2.17 6.41 10.87
CA SER A 107 -3.49 6.80 10.36
C SER A 107 -3.97 5.83 9.29
N SER A 108 -4.89 4.91 9.64
CA SER A 108 -5.45 3.96 8.67
C SER A 108 -6.11 4.69 7.50
N LYS A 109 -6.84 5.77 7.78
CA LYS A 109 -7.55 6.60 6.80
C LYS A 109 -6.61 7.17 5.73
N SER A 110 -5.45 7.68 6.13
CA SER A 110 -4.47 8.23 5.19
C SER A 110 -3.88 7.12 4.32
N ILE A 111 -3.54 5.99 4.92
CA ILE A 111 -3.02 4.81 4.21
C ILE A 111 -4.06 4.30 3.21
N GLU A 112 -5.29 4.05 3.64
CA GLU A 112 -6.39 3.59 2.80
C GLU A 112 -6.71 4.55 1.67
N THR A 113 -6.72 5.86 1.95
CA THR A 113 -6.97 6.88 0.93
C THR A 113 -5.93 6.80 -0.18
N VAL A 114 -4.64 6.63 0.16
CA VAL A 114 -3.57 6.48 -0.83
C VAL A 114 -3.71 5.18 -1.63
N PHE A 115 -3.96 4.05 -0.97
CA PHE A 115 -4.08 2.75 -1.67
C PHE A 115 -5.37 2.59 -2.49
N SER A 116 -6.42 3.33 -2.13
CA SER A 116 -7.70 3.38 -2.85
C SER A 116 -7.71 4.42 -3.97
N GLY A 117 -6.68 5.28 -4.03
CA GLY A 117 -6.47 6.24 -5.10
C GLY A 117 -6.38 5.54 -6.46
N LYS A 118 -7.02 6.14 -7.48
CA LYS A 118 -6.95 5.64 -8.86
C LYS A 118 -5.53 5.63 -9.40
N ASP A 119 -4.73 6.62 -8.98
CA ASP A 119 -3.34 6.75 -9.40
C ASP A 119 -2.40 6.91 -8.20
N PHE A 120 -1.87 5.78 -7.73
CA PHE A 120 -0.85 5.76 -6.67
C PHE A 120 0.44 6.50 -7.07
N GLY A 121 0.74 6.59 -8.38
CA GLY A 121 1.91 7.31 -8.88
C GLY A 121 1.83 8.80 -8.57
N LYS A 122 0.64 9.40 -8.68
CA LYS A 122 0.40 10.80 -8.31
C LYS A 122 0.73 11.10 -6.84
N ALA A 123 0.52 10.15 -5.93
CA ALA A 123 0.93 10.33 -4.53
C ALA A 123 2.46 10.37 -4.38
N ILE A 124 3.17 9.56 -5.16
CA ILE A 124 4.65 9.55 -5.19
C ILE A 124 5.17 10.86 -5.77
N GLU A 125 4.59 11.34 -6.87
CA GLU A 125 4.97 12.61 -7.51
C GLU A 125 4.85 13.79 -6.54
N VAL A 126 3.71 13.90 -5.84
CA VAL A 126 3.50 14.98 -4.85
C VAL A 126 4.51 14.89 -3.70
N ILE A 127 4.87 13.68 -3.25
CA ILE A 127 5.90 13.50 -2.21
C ILE A 127 7.29 13.85 -2.72
N GLN A 128 7.58 13.57 -3.99
CA GLN A 128 8.86 13.87 -4.62
C GLN A 128 9.11 15.38 -4.76
N GLU A 129 8.04 16.17 -4.95
CA GLU A 129 8.11 17.63 -5.04
C GLU A 129 8.40 18.33 -3.70
N LEU A 130 8.25 17.63 -2.58
CA LEU A 130 8.57 18.17 -1.26
C LEU A 130 10.08 18.33 -1.07
N GLU A 131 10.48 19.39 -0.38
CA GLU A 131 11.85 19.54 0.06
C GLU A 131 12.27 18.34 0.92
N LYS A 132 13.39 17.70 0.56
CA LYS A 132 13.92 16.52 1.23
C LYS A 132 15.02 16.92 2.20
N ASP A 133 14.91 16.44 3.43
CA ASP A 133 16.02 16.46 4.38
C ASP A 133 17.04 15.36 4.06
N SER A 134 18.18 15.38 4.77
CA SER A 134 19.25 14.41 4.55
C SER A 134 18.84 12.97 4.88
N ASP A 135 17.97 12.76 5.87
CA ASP A 135 17.47 11.42 6.23
C ASP A 135 16.60 10.86 5.11
N SER A 136 15.74 11.69 4.51
CA SER A 136 14.91 11.35 3.36
C SER A 136 15.75 10.93 2.16
N TRP A 137 16.82 11.68 1.85
CA TRP A 137 17.75 11.32 0.79
C TRP A 137 18.45 9.99 1.05
N GLN A 138 18.96 9.77 2.26
CA GLN A 138 19.62 8.51 2.62
C GLN A 138 18.67 7.32 2.55
N ARG A 139 17.42 7.48 2.99
CA ARG A 139 16.40 6.43 2.90
C ARG A 139 16.03 6.14 1.44
N GLU A 140 15.88 7.16 0.61
CA GLU A 140 15.58 6.98 -0.82
C GLU A 140 16.71 6.24 -1.54
N ASP A 141 17.97 6.57 -1.22
CA ASP A 141 19.12 5.89 -1.78
C ASP A 141 19.21 4.42 -1.33
N ALA A 142 19.01 4.15 -0.04
CA ALA A 142 18.99 2.79 0.50
C ALA A 142 17.86 1.94 -0.12
N LEU A 143 16.69 2.54 -0.37
CA LEU A 143 15.57 1.89 -1.04
C LEU A 143 15.94 1.53 -2.48
N ARG A 144 16.53 2.47 -3.23
CA ARG A 144 17.03 2.25 -4.58
C ARG A 144 18.05 1.12 -4.65
N GLU A 145 19.01 1.09 -3.73
CA GLU A 145 20.01 0.03 -3.64
C GLU A 145 19.36 -1.34 -3.40
N GLN A 146 18.40 -1.41 -2.48
CA GLN A 146 17.67 -2.64 -2.19
C GLN A 146 16.84 -3.11 -3.40
N LEU A 147 16.13 -2.21 -4.09
CA LEU A 147 15.36 -2.54 -5.28
C LEU A 147 16.28 -3.02 -6.41
N THR A 148 17.41 -2.35 -6.63
CA THR A 148 18.41 -2.77 -7.62
C THR A 148 18.97 -4.15 -7.29
N SER A 149 19.27 -4.42 -6.01
CA SER A 149 19.83 -5.70 -5.57
C SER A 149 18.83 -6.85 -5.69
N LEU A 150 17.56 -6.62 -5.35
CA LEU A 150 16.53 -7.66 -5.34
C LEU A 150 15.89 -7.89 -6.70
N LEU A 151 15.68 -6.83 -7.48
CA LEU A 151 14.93 -6.88 -8.72
C LEU A 151 15.82 -6.84 -9.97
N GLY A 152 17.01 -6.22 -9.88
CA GLY A 152 17.88 -6.03 -11.05
C GLY A 152 17.14 -5.30 -12.18
N ASN A 153 16.94 -5.98 -13.31
CA ASN A 153 16.25 -5.44 -14.49
C ASN A 153 14.85 -6.07 -14.71
N LYS A 154 14.28 -6.72 -13.70
CA LYS A 154 13.05 -7.52 -13.80
C LYS A 154 11.76 -6.74 -13.56
N PHE A 155 11.83 -5.42 -13.62
CA PHE A 155 10.70 -4.54 -13.38
C PHE A 155 10.66 -3.44 -14.44
N GLN A 156 9.49 -2.83 -14.56
CA GLN A 156 9.21 -1.75 -15.49
C GLN A 156 8.45 -0.64 -14.75
N SER A 157 8.45 0.57 -15.32
CA SER A 157 7.64 1.70 -14.83
C SER A 157 7.83 2.02 -13.34
N GLU A 158 9.06 1.87 -12.83
CA GLU A 158 9.36 2.15 -11.43
C GLU A 158 9.26 3.65 -11.14
N THR A 159 8.56 3.96 -10.06
CA THR A 159 8.63 5.27 -9.41
C THR A 159 8.67 5.07 -7.90
N TYR A 160 9.49 5.87 -7.23
CA TYR A 160 9.59 5.87 -5.78
C TYR A 160 9.98 7.24 -5.27
N SER A 161 9.57 7.54 -4.04
CA SER A 161 10.15 8.65 -3.30
C SER A 161 10.03 8.47 -1.80
N CYS A 162 11.03 8.96 -1.08
CA CYS A 162 11.02 9.11 0.37
C CYS A 162 10.98 10.59 0.76
N ASN A 163 10.13 10.92 1.72
CA ASN A 163 10.14 12.21 2.40
C ASN A 163 9.70 12.03 3.85
N GLY A 164 10.48 12.60 4.77
CA GLY A 164 10.31 12.41 6.19
C GLY A 164 10.33 10.93 6.58
N ARG A 165 9.27 10.49 7.25
CA ARG A 165 9.11 9.11 7.72
C ARG A 165 8.59 8.16 6.65
N LEU A 166 8.18 8.66 5.49
CA LEU A 166 7.52 7.86 4.46
C LEU A 166 8.48 7.51 3.32
N CYS A 167 8.29 6.34 2.73
CA CYS A 167 8.73 6.00 1.39
C CYS A 167 7.59 5.32 0.66
N LEU A 168 7.33 5.71 -0.58
CA LEU A 168 6.35 5.05 -1.44
C LEU A 168 7.05 4.51 -2.67
N ILE A 169 6.62 3.33 -3.13
CA ILE A 169 7.11 2.72 -4.37
C ILE A 169 5.98 2.16 -5.20
N LYS A 170 6.15 2.21 -6.51
CA LYS A 170 5.32 1.53 -7.49
C LYS A 170 6.20 1.00 -8.59
N PHE A 171 6.03 -0.26 -8.97
CA PHE A 171 6.66 -0.83 -10.16
C PHE A 171 5.78 -1.93 -10.74
N ASP A 172 5.92 -2.18 -12.05
CA ASP A 172 5.26 -3.26 -12.76
C ASP A 172 6.24 -4.41 -13.00
N TYR A 173 5.77 -5.65 -12.96
CA TYR A 173 6.60 -6.84 -13.12
C TYR A 173 5.84 -8.02 -13.74
N GLU A 174 6.59 -8.95 -14.34
CA GLU A 174 6.06 -10.25 -14.75
C GLU A 174 6.08 -11.23 -13.58
N LEU A 175 4.96 -11.95 -13.36
CA LEU A 175 4.85 -12.92 -12.26
C LEU A 175 5.88 -14.07 -12.38
N SER A 176 6.39 -14.34 -13.58
CA SER A 176 7.48 -15.29 -13.83
C SER A 176 8.83 -14.82 -13.32
N ASP A 177 9.05 -13.51 -13.20
CA ASP A 177 10.37 -12.94 -12.90
C ASP A 177 10.56 -12.61 -11.42
N ILE A 178 9.50 -12.17 -10.75
CA ILE A 178 9.46 -11.75 -9.34
C ILE A 178 8.39 -12.54 -8.61
N ASN A 179 8.82 -13.27 -7.58
CA ASN A 179 7.96 -14.11 -6.74
C ASN A 179 7.68 -13.45 -5.37
N GLU A 180 6.80 -14.07 -4.59
CA GLU A 180 6.39 -13.59 -3.27
C GLU A 180 7.57 -13.40 -2.30
N ASP A 181 8.54 -14.32 -2.28
CA ASP A 181 9.73 -14.18 -1.42
C ASP A 181 10.54 -12.91 -1.71
N THR A 182 10.61 -12.50 -2.97
CA THR A 182 11.30 -11.27 -3.38
C THR A 182 10.52 -10.04 -2.92
N LEU A 183 9.19 -10.07 -3.06
CA LEU A 183 8.31 -9.01 -2.58
C LEU A 183 8.33 -8.88 -1.05
N ASN A 184 8.38 -10.00 -0.33
CA ASN A 184 8.51 -10.03 1.13
C ASN A 184 9.82 -9.37 1.57
N LYS A 185 10.94 -9.67 0.91
CA LYS A 185 12.22 -8.98 1.18
C LYS A 185 12.15 -7.49 0.91
N ILE A 186 11.44 -7.05 -0.13
CA ILE A 186 11.20 -5.62 -0.37
C ILE A 186 10.39 -5.03 0.78
N SER A 187 9.36 -5.75 1.24
CA SER A 187 8.50 -5.29 2.34
C SER A 187 9.26 -5.08 3.66
N ASP A 188 10.41 -5.74 3.84
CA ASP A 188 11.28 -5.61 5.00
C ASP A 188 12.20 -4.37 4.96
N PHE A 189 12.09 -3.50 3.94
CA PHE A 189 12.92 -2.30 3.79
C PHE A 189 12.99 -1.46 5.08
N GLY A 190 14.20 -1.38 5.63
CA GLY A 190 14.54 -0.57 6.80
C GLY A 190 13.86 -0.99 8.12
N SER A 191 13.31 -2.21 8.23
CA SER A 191 12.55 -2.67 9.41
C SER A 191 11.41 -1.71 9.82
N ASN A 192 10.75 -1.14 8.81
CA ASN A 192 9.67 -0.17 8.95
C ASN A 192 8.29 -0.86 9.02
N TYR A 193 7.24 -0.10 9.36
CA TYR A 193 5.88 -0.59 9.13
C TYR A 193 5.58 -0.51 7.63
N THR A 194 5.15 -1.63 7.04
CA THR A 194 4.94 -1.72 5.60
C THR A 194 3.49 -2.06 5.26
N PHE A 195 2.97 -1.35 4.27
CA PHE A 195 1.73 -1.67 3.59
C PHE A 195 2.06 -1.98 2.14
N SER A 196 1.57 -3.11 1.65
CA SER A 196 1.77 -3.48 0.26
C SER A 196 0.46 -3.95 -0.37
N LYS A 197 0.35 -3.71 -1.67
CA LYS A 197 -0.72 -4.22 -2.51
C LYS A 197 -0.13 -4.58 -3.85
N TYR A 198 -0.53 -5.73 -4.37
CA TYR A 198 -0.17 -6.15 -5.71
C TYR A 198 -1.43 -6.54 -6.48
N THR A 199 -1.55 -6.01 -7.69
CA THR A 199 -2.72 -6.20 -8.55
C THR A 199 -2.29 -6.35 -9.99
N LYS A 200 -2.97 -7.22 -10.74
CA LYS A 200 -2.78 -7.31 -12.18
C LYS A 200 -3.28 -6.03 -12.87
N ASN A 201 -2.50 -5.50 -13.81
CA ASN A 201 -2.83 -4.31 -14.59
C ASN A 201 -3.37 -4.68 -15.98
N ASP A 202 -3.76 -3.66 -16.75
CA ASP A 202 -4.38 -3.84 -18.07
C ASP A 202 -3.43 -4.43 -19.13
N ASN A 203 -2.12 -4.42 -18.87
CA ASN A 203 -1.08 -4.98 -19.74
C ASN A 203 -0.70 -6.41 -19.35
N ASP A 204 -1.52 -7.10 -18.56
CA ASP A 204 -1.27 -8.42 -17.98
C ASP A 204 -0.05 -8.53 -17.03
N LEU A 205 0.59 -7.41 -16.69
CA LEU A 205 1.66 -7.35 -15.69
C LEU A 205 1.08 -7.22 -14.27
N MET A 206 1.87 -7.57 -13.27
CA MET A 206 1.56 -7.30 -11.88
C MET A 206 2.11 -5.92 -11.49
N THR A 207 1.29 -5.08 -10.88
CA THR A 207 1.74 -3.81 -10.28
C THR A 207 1.94 -4.02 -8.78
N TYR A 208 3.15 -3.79 -8.28
CA TYR A 208 3.42 -3.66 -6.85
C TYR A 208 3.24 -2.20 -6.43
N LYS A 209 2.59 -1.98 -5.28
CA LYS A 209 2.50 -0.70 -4.57
C LYS A 209 2.96 -0.93 -3.15
N GLY A 210 3.94 -0.15 -2.68
CA GLY A 210 4.48 -0.22 -1.33
C GLY A 210 4.46 1.14 -0.65
N LEU A 211 4.14 1.14 0.64
CA LEU A 211 4.27 2.27 1.56
C LEU A 211 5.05 1.79 2.79
N PHE A 212 6.19 2.43 3.04
CA PHE A 212 7.07 2.15 4.17
C PHE A 212 7.08 3.34 5.11
N ILE A 213 6.78 3.10 6.38
CA ILE A 213 6.67 4.15 7.40
C ILE A 213 7.69 3.87 8.50
N LYS A 214 8.66 4.78 8.64
CA LYS A 214 9.62 4.80 9.74
C LYS A 214 8.91 5.19 11.04
N THR A 215 8.78 4.22 11.94
CA THR A 215 8.20 4.39 13.27
C THR A 215 8.99 3.57 14.27
N ASP A 216 9.17 4.13 15.47
CA ASP A 216 9.83 3.45 16.59
C ASP A 216 8.85 2.54 17.36
N ASP A 217 7.54 2.65 17.11
CA ASP A 217 6.49 1.84 17.73
C ASP A 217 5.46 1.38 16.68
N PRO A 218 5.66 0.21 16.05
CA PRO A 218 4.78 -0.31 15.02
C PRO A 218 3.47 -0.90 15.56
N SER A 219 3.25 -0.92 16.89
CA SER A 219 2.15 -1.67 17.51
C SER A 219 0.83 -0.91 17.63
N LYS A 220 0.77 0.35 17.18
CA LYS A 220 -0.41 1.22 17.37
C LYS A 220 -0.92 1.78 16.04
N MET A 221 -1.95 1.13 15.49
CA MET A 221 -2.71 1.65 14.35
C MET A 221 -4.03 2.22 14.87
N VAL A 222 -4.38 3.45 14.50
CA VAL A 222 -5.68 4.04 14.81
C VAL A 222 -6.57 3.90 13.59
N TRP A 223 -7.69 3.20 13.79
CA TRP A 223 -8.82 3.22 12.88
C TRP A 223 -9.67 4.43 13.25
N ASP A 224 -9.73 5.42 12.37
CA ASP A 224 -10.61 6.57 12.56
C ASP A 224 -12.07 6.09 12.37
N LEU A 225 -12.72 5.69 13.47
CA LEU A 225 -14.07 5.08 13.48
C LEU A 225 -15.22 6.10 13.35
N ASN A 226 -14.92 7.38 13.09
CA ASN A 226 -15.94 8.43 13.06
C ASN A 226 -16.03 9.06 11.66
N ASN A 227 -17.09 8.72 10.93
CA ASN A 227 -17.65 9.56 9.88
C ASN A 227 -19.18 9.53 9.94
#